data_AF-A0A1Y4RKE4-F1
#
_entry.id   AF-A0A1Y4RKE4-F1
#
_cell.length_a   1.000
_cell.length_b   1.000
_cell.length_c   1.000
_cell.angle_alpha   90.00
_cell.angle_beta   90.00
_cell.angle_gamma   90.00
#
_symmetry.space_group_name_H-M   'P 1'
#
loop_
_entity.id
_entity.type
_entity.pdbx_description
1 polymer ?
#
loop_
_entity_poly.entity_id
_entity_poly.type
_entity_poly.pdbx_seq_one_letter_code
_entity_poly.pdbx_strand_id
1 'polypeptide(L)'
;MLTKLFYYIVAAPVLFLLRLIFWPFKMLFRFFRWLCRWRREKRRMRRADFDDMDGWEFEEYIAELLSRDGYDHVEVTRGSRDQGVDVLAQRDGVSYAVQCKHYTAKIPNKAVQEAYAGAEFYGCDVPVVLTNSYFSPSALELGDEIGVELWDREELLKLVRRTRR
;
A
#
# COMPACT_ATOMS: atom_id res chain seq x y z
N MET A 1 -28.31 29.78 -36.94
CA MET A 1 -28.04 28.60 -37.79
C MET A 1 -26.60 28.50 -38.25
N LEU A 2 -25.98 29.59 -38.74
CA LEU A 2 -24.60 29.60 -39.25
C LEU A 2 -23.53 29.07 -38.26
N THR A 3 -23.67 29.41 -36.97
CA THR A 3 -22.73 28.99 -35.90
C THR A 3 -22.77 27.49 -35.62
N LYS A 4 -23.96 26.87 -35.68
CA LYS A 4 -24.11 25.41 -35.54
C LYS A 4 -23.51 24.69 -36.76
N LEU A 5 -23.74 25.22 -37.96
CA LEU A 5 -23.22 24.64 -39.20
C LEU A 5 -21.68 24.66 -39.23
N PHE A 6 -21.06 25.78 -38.86
CA PHE A 6 -19.61 25.89 -38.72
C PHE A 6 -19.04 24.90 -37.70
N TYR A 7 -19.71 24.74 -36.54
CA TYR A 7 -19.27 23.80 -35.51
C TYR A 7 -19.24 22.35 -36.02
N TYR A 8 -20.29 21.89 -36.69
CA TYR A 8 -20.37 20.50 -37.16
C TYR A 8 -19.48 20.21 -38.37
N ILE A 9 -19.24 21.18 -39.25
CA ILE A 9 -18.42 20.99 -40.45
C ILE A 9 -16.93 21.12 -40.14
N VAL A 10 -16.54 21.99 -39.20
CA VAL A 10 -15.13 22.35 -38.98
C VAL A 10 -14.66 21.96 -37.58
N ALA A 11 -15.33 22.42 -36.53
CA ALA A 11 -14.84 22.22 -35.16
C ALA A 11 -14.93 20.76 -34.69
N ALA A 12 -16.04 20.08 -34.97
CA ALA A 12 -16.26 18.70 -34.53
C ALA A 12 -15.29 17.69 -35.19
N PRO A 13 -15.00 17.75 -36.50
CA PRO A 13 -13.97 16.90 -37.12
C PRO A 13 -12.57 17.17 -36.57
N VAL A 14 -12.21 18.43 -36.33
CA VAL A 14 -10.92 18.80 -35.74
C VAL A 14 -10.78 18.22 -34.33
N LEU A 15 -11.79 18.36 -33.48
CA LEU A 15 -11.79 17.79 -32.13
C LEU A 15 -11.75 16.24 -32.15
N PHE A 16 -12.41 15.60 -33.12
CA PHE A 16 -12.36 14.16 -33.30
C PHE A 16 -10.97 13.68 -33.70
N LEU A 17 -10.32 14.36 -34.66
CA LEU A 17 -8.94 14.07 -35.07
C LEU A 17 -7.94 14.28 -33.93
N LEU A 18 -8.11 15.35 -33.14
CA LEU A 18 -7.31 15.55 -31.92
C LEU A 18 -7.48 14.38 -30.94
N ARG A 19 -8.70 13.89 -30.72
CA ARG A 19 -8.90 12.70 -29.87
C ARG A 19 -8.19 11.46 -30.42
N LEU A 20 -8.24 11.22 -31.73
CA LEU A 20 -7.55 10.09 -32.36
C LEU A 20 -6.02 10.17 -32.21
N ILE A 21 -5.45 11.37 -32.20
CA ILE A 21 -4.00 11.58 -32.03
C ILE A 21 -3.59 11.45 -30.55
N PHE A 22 -4.38 12.01 -29.62
CA PHE A 22 -4.04 12.02 -28.19
C PHE A 22 -4.43 10.72 -27.45
N TRP A 23 -5.40 9.95 -27.96
CA TRP A 23 -5.83 8.67 -27.39
C TRP A 23 -4.73 7.59 -27.35
N PRO A 24 -4.00 7.30 -28.45
CA PRO A 24 -2.92 6.32 -28.43
C PRO A 24 -1.77 6.77 -27.53
N PHE A 25 -1.53 8.08 -27.37
CA PHE A 25 -0.54 8.59 -26.43
C PHE A 25 -0.96 8.36 -24.97
N LYS A 26 -2.24 8.57 -24.63
CA LYS A 26 -2.78 8.21 -23.31
C LYS A 26 -2.72 6.71 -23.06
N MET A 27 -3.05 5.89 -24.07
CA MET A 27 -2.95 4.43 -23.99
C MET A 27 -1.50 3.96 -23.83
N LEU A 28 -0.57 4.54 -24.58
CA LEU A 28 0.86 4.25 -24.48
C LEU A 28 1.43 4.72 -23.15
N PHE A 29 0.99 5.86 -22.62
CA PHE A 29 1.35 6.32 -21.28
C PHE A 29 0.78 5.40 -20.19
N ARG A 30 -0.46 4.92 -20.34
CA ARG A 30 -1.05 3.92 -19.44
C ARG A 30 -0.30 2.58 -19.53
N PHE A 31 0.05 2.15 -20.73
CA PHE A 31 0.83 0.95 -20.99
C PHE A 31 2.26 1.08 -20.46
N PHE A 32 2.90 2.24 -20.61
CA PHE A 32 4.24 2.51 -20.09
C PHE A 32 4.22 2.61 -18.56
N ARG A 33 3.19 3.22 -17.95
CA ARG A 33 2.97 3.16 -16.50
C ARG A 33 2.75 1.72 -16.02
N TRP A 34 1.97 0.94 -16.76
CA TRP A 34 1.77 -0.49 -16.49
C TRP A 34 3.07 -1.29 -16.63
N LEU A 35 3.86 -1.03 -17.66
CA LEU A 35 5.15 -1.69 -17.92
C LEU A 35 6.22 -1.29 -16.89
N CYS A 36 6.24 -0.02 -16.47
CA CYS A 36 7.13 0.48 -15.41
C CYS A 36 6.70 0.00 -14.02
N ARG A 37 5.40 -0.25 -13.76
CA ARG A 37 4.95 -1.03 -12.59
C ARG A 37 5.53 -2.43 -12.67
N TRP A 38 5.25 -3.13 -13.76
CA TRP A 38 5.65 -4.52 -13.99
C TRP A 38 7.18 -4.75 -13.89
N ARG A 39 8.00 -3.79 -14.36
CA ARG A 39 9.46 -3.89 -14.32
C ARG A 39 10.07 -3.59 -12.93
N ARG A 40 9.44 -2.77 -12.10
CA ARG A 40 9.86 -2.48 -10.71
C ARG A 40 9.55 -3.66 -9.77
N GLU A 41 8.37 -4.25 -9.95
CA GLU A 41 7.80 -5.37 -9.20
C GLU A 41 8.70 -6.62 -9.23
N LYS A 42 9.39 -6.87 -10.36
CA LYS A 42 10.27 -8.04 -10.51
C LYS A 42 11.67 -7.90 -9.86
N ARG A 43 12.13 -6.70 -9.50
CA ARG A 43 13.51 -6.45 -9.02
C ARG A 43 13.62 -6.24 -7.50
N ARG A 44 12.68 -5.56 -6.86
CA ARG A 44 12.70 -5.33 -5.38
C ARG A 44 12.63 -6.63 -4.56
N MET A 45 11.98 -7.67 -5.08
CA MET A 45 11.64 -8.89 -4.31
C MET A 45 12.75 -9.96 -4.22
N ARG A 46 13.84 -9.81 -4.97
CA ARG A 46 14.86 -10.87 -5.16
C ARG A 46 15.85 -11.02 -4.00
N ARG A 47 15.96 -10.04 -3.10
CA ARG A 47 16.68 -10.15 -1.82
C ARG A 47 15.79 -9.58 -0.73
N ALA A 48 15.82 -10.18 0.46
CA ALA A 48 15.12 -9.67 1.63
C ALA A 48 15.91 -8.48 2.17
N ASP A 49 15.97 -7.42 1.36
CA ASP A 49 16.77 -6.22 1.61
C ASP A 49 15.81 -5.07 1.97
N PHE A 50 14.86 -5.37 2.84
CA PHE A 50 13.92 -4.37 3.35
C PHE A 50 14.57 -3.44 4.37
N ASP A 51 15.78 -3.77 4.84
CA ASP A 51 16.52 -2.95 5.81
C ASP A 51 17.11 -1.67 5.19
N ASP A 52 17.30 -1.66 3.87
CA ASP A 52 17.83 -0.51 3.12
C ASP A 52 16.71 0.40 2.54
N MET A 53 15.45 0.10 2.85
CA MET A 53 14.30 0.87 2.38
C MET A 53 14.08 2.12 3.24
N ASP A 54 13.59 3.19 2.64
CA ASP A 54 12.97 4.25 3.44
C ASP A 54 11.58 3.82 3.96
N GLY A 55 11.01 4.58 4.89
CA GLY A 55 9.72 4.23 5.51
C GLY A 55 8.59 4.08 4.49
N TRP A 56 8.56 4.94 3.47
CA TRP A 56 7.52 4.91 2.45
C TRP A 56 7.69 3.75 1.48
N GLU A 57 8.93 3.44 1.11
CA GLU A 57 9.26 2.24 0.34
C GLU A 57 8.89 0.97 1.11
N PHE A 58 9.08 0.97 2.43
CA PHE A 58 8.70 -0.13 3.30
C PHE A 58 7.18 -0.32 3.34
N GLU A 59 6.38 0.74 3.48
CA GLU A 59 4.92 0.68 3.40
C GLU A 59 4.43 0.10 2.06
N GLU A 60 4.98 0.60 0.94
CA GLU A 60 4.68 0.06 -0.39
C GLU A 60 5.03 -1.44 -0.50
N TYR A 61 6.17 -1.83 0.07
CA TYR A 61 6.65 -3.20 0.07
C TYR A 61 5.73 -4.13 0.88
N ILE A 62 5.27 -3.69 2.05
CA ILE A 62 4.31 -4.44 2.87
C ILE A 62 2.98 -4.63 2.13
N ALA A 63 2.44 -3.58 1.53
CA ALA A 63 1.21 -3.69 0.74
C ALA A 63 1.36 -4.71 -0.41
N GLU A 64 2.51 -4.72 -1.09
CA GLU A 64 2.80 -5.71 -2.14
C GLU A 64 2.89 -7.13 -1.58
N LEU A 65 3.52 -7.32 -0.41
CA LEU A 65 3.59 -8.61 0.27
C LEU A 65 2.21 -9.14 0.68
N LEU A 66 1.38 -8.31 1.31
CA LEU A 66 0.03 -8.70 1.72
C LEU A 66 -0.82 -9.10 0.52
N SER A 67 -0.78 -8.30 -0.55
CA SER A 67 -1.47 -8.63 -1.80
C SER A 67 -1.07 -10.00 -2.36
N ARG A 68 0.22 -10.36 -2.23
CA ARG A 68 0.74 -11.67 -2.69
C ARG A 68 0.45 -12.81 -1.73
N ASP A 69 0.27 -12.53 -0.44
CA ASP A 69 -0.09 -13.54 0.57
C ASP A 69 -1.58 -13.88 0.57
N GLY A 70 -2.35 -13.27 -0.35
CA GLY A 70 -3.77 -13.54 -0.56
C GLY A 70 -4.68 -12.60 0.22
N TYR A 71 -4.20 -11.44 0.65
CA TYR A 71 -5.07 -10.37 1.13
C TYR A 71 -5.71 -9.63 -0.05
N ASP A 72 -6.99 -9.34 0.09
CA ASP A 72 -7.81 -8.55 -0.81
C ASP A 72 -7.85 -7.08 -0.37
N HIS A 73 -8.32 -6.20 -1.26
CA HIS A 73 -8.57 -4.78 -0.98
C HIS A 73 -7.37 -4.03 -0.35
N VAL A 74 -6.15 -4.41 -0.71
CA VAL A 74 -4.94 -3.80 -0.12
C VAL A 74 -4.73 -2.37 -0.62
N GLU A 75 -4.63 -1.42 0.31
CA GLU A 75 -4.47 0.00 0.05
C GLU A 75 -3.41 0.63 0.97
N VAL A 76 -2.50 1.43 0.42
CA VAL A 76 -1.57 2.27 1.21
C VAL A 76 -2.24 3.62 1.48
N THR A 77 -2.45 3.96 2.75
CA THR A 77 -3.09 5.19 3.23
C THR A 77 -2.10 6.36 3.17
N ARG A 78 -1.85 6.87 1.96
CA ARG A 78 -0.92 8.00 1.79
C ARG A 78 -1.55 9.32 2.20
N GLY A 79 -0.99 9.99 3.21
CA GLY A 79 -1.27 11.40 3.47
C GLY A 79 -1.08 11.83 4.92
N SER A 80 -1.02 13.15 5.15
CA SER A 80 -1.17 13.65 6.52
C SER A 80 -2.60 13.34 7.00
N ARG A 81 -2.72 12.78 8.22
CA ARG A 81 -3.97 12.33 8.89
C ARG A 81 -4.38 10.87 8.66
N ASP A 82 -3.43 10.01 8.31
CA ASP A 82 -3.61 8.56 8.25
C ASP A 82 -4.00 7.89 9.59
N GLN A 83 -3.98 8.63 10.70
CA GLN A 83 -4.24 8.15 12.07
C GLN A 83 -3.32 7.01 12.51
N GLY A 84 -2.11 6.92 11.94
CA GLY A 84 -1.17 5.84 12.27
C GLY A 84 -1.52 4.49 11.65
N VAL A 85 -2.29 4.45 10.56
CA VAL A 85 -2.45 3.24 9.74
C VAL A 85 -1.80 3.53 8.41
N ASP A 86 -0.88 2.69 7.96
CA ASP A 86 -0.15 2.89 6.69
C ASP A 86 -0.66 1.97 5.58
N VAL A 87 -1.21 0.80 5.94
CA VAL A 87 -1.80 -0.16 5.00
C VAL A 87 -3.12 -0.71 5.54
N LEU A 88 -4.16 -0.63 4.71
CA LEU A 88 -5.43 -1.33 4.91
C LEU A 88 -5.44 -2.59 4.05
N ALA A 89 -5.97 -3.69 4.59
CA ALA A 89 -6.08 -4.95 3.87
C ALA A 89 -7.29 -5.75 4.37
N GLN A 90 -7.75 -6.73 3.59
CA GLN A 90 -8.81 -7.64 4.00
C GLN A 90 -8.40 -9.09 3.70
N ARG A 91 -8.82 -10.04 4.52
CA ARG A 91 -8.65 -11.47 4.25
C ARG A 91 -9.82 -12.24 4.82
N ASP A 92 -10.43 -13.10 4.00
CA ASP A 92 -11.54 -13.97 4.42
C ASP A 92 -12.69 -13.19 5.13
N GLY A 93 -12.94 -11.96 4.69
CA GLY A 93 -13.95 -11.06 5.28
C GLY A 93 -13.47 -10.20 6.45
N VAL A 94 -12.30 -10.50 7.03
CA VAL A 94 -11.70 -9.77 8.17
C VAL A 94 -10.83 -8.63 7.67
N SER A 95 -11.05 -7.43 8.20
CA SER A 95 -10.33 -6.21 7.84
C SER A 95 -9.17 -5.93 8.80
N TYR A 96 -8.04 -5.52 8.23
CA TYR A 96 -6.77 -5.30 8.91
C TYR A 96 -6.31 -3.86 8.71
N ALA A 97 -5.91 -3.22 9.82
CA ALA A 97 -5.27 -1.91 9.82
C ALA A 97 -3.82 -2.07 10.28
N VAL A 98 -2.87 -1.89 9.36
CA VAL A 98 -1.46 -2.17 9.57
C VAL A 98 -0.67 -0.86 9.68
N GLN A 99 -0.05 -0.63 10.84
CA GLN A 99 1.00 0.36 11.03
C GLN A 99 2.36 -0.28 10.72
N CYS A 100 3.07 0.25 9.75
CA CYS A 100 4.43 -0.12 9.41
C CYS A 100 5.43 0.75 10.20
N LYS A 101 6.40 0.11 10.86
CA LYS A 101 7.54 0.81 11.50
C LYS A 101 8.86 0.25 10.97
N HIS A 102 9.59 1.06 10.22
CA HIS A 102 10.92 0.71 9.71
C HIS A 102 12.02 1.38 10.54
N TYR A 103 12.51 0.71 11.60
CA TYR A 103 13.47 1.27 12.59
C TYR A 103 14.63 0.31 12.87
N THR A 104 15.74 0.87 13.37
CA THR A 104 16.87 0.08 13.89
C THR A 104 16.72 -0.31 15.36
N ALA A 105 15.91 0.44 16.12
CA ALA A 105 15.66 0.20 17.53
C ALA A 105 14.41 -0.67 17.75
N LYS A 106 14.21 -1.12 19.00
CA LYS A 106 12.98 -1.82 19.38
C LYS A 106 11.76 -0.91 19.30
N ILE A 107 10.63 -1.47 18.91
CA ILE A 107 9.37 -0.74 18.75
C ILE A 107 8.71 -0.52 20.13
N PRO A 108 8.36 0.74 20.49
CA PRO A 108 7.76 1.07 21.77
C PRO A 108 6.23 0.96 21.76
N ASN A 109 5.62 1.03 22.95
CA ASN A 109 4.16 1.00 23.17
C ASN A 109 3.38 2.02 22.32
N LYS A 110 4.01 3.16 21.99
CA LYS A 110 3.38 4.21 21.16
C LYS A 110 2.87 3.65 19.82
N ALA A 111 3.64 2.78 19.17
CA ALA A 111 3.22 2.20 17.89
C ALA A 111 1.99 1.29 18.04
N VAL A 112 1.92 0.56 19.15
CA VAL A 112 0.79 -0.33 19.49
C VAL A 112 -0.48 0.49 19.73
N GLN A 113 -0.35 1.60 20.48
CA GLN A 113 -1.45 2.53 20.74
C GLN A 113 -1.94 3.23 19.47
N GLU A 114 -1.02 3.62 18.58
CA GLU A 114 -1.34 4.22 17.28
C GLU A 114 -2.11 3.23 16.40
N ALA A 115 -1.64 1.98 16.27
CA ALA A 115 -2.32 0.96 15.48
C ALA A 115 -3.73 0.65 16.00
N TYR A 116 -3.88 0.53 17.34
CA TYR A 116 -5.18 0.30 17.96
C TYR A 116 -6.16 1.44 17.65
N ALA A 117 -5.78 2.69 17.93
CA ALA A 117 -6.62 3.85 17.66
C ALA A 117 -6.92 4.04 16.17
N GLY A 118 -5.95 3.73 15.31
CA GLY A 118 -6.09 3.75 13.87
C GLY A 118 -7.10 2.73 13.37
N ALA A 119 -7.05 1.48 13.84
CA ALA A 119 -8.02 0.45 13.48
C ALA A 119 -9.45 0.86 13.87
N GLU A 120 -9.64 1.39 15.08
CA GLU A 120 -10.93 1.93 15.53
C GLU A 120 -11.43 3.06 14.61
N PHE A 121 -10.54 3.95 14.18
CA PHE A 121 -10.90 5.05 13.27
C PHE A 121 -11.38 4.56 11.90
N TYR A 122 -10.73 3.54 11.33
CA TYR A 122 -11.14 2.97 10.04
C TYR A 122 -12.23 1.90 10.16
N GLY A 123 -12.60 1.49 11.38
CA GLY A 123 -13.54 0.41 11.63
C GLY A 123 -12.99 -0.96 11.19
N CYS A 124 -11.70 -1.19 11.39
CA CYS A 124 -11.06 -2.46 11.06
C CYS A 124 -11.13 -3.45 12.22
N ASP A 125 -11.21 -4.74 11.90
CA ASP A 125 -11.35 -5.82 12.89
C ASP A 125 -10.04 -6.11 13.63
N VAL A 126 -8.91 -6.01 12.92
CA VAL A 126 -7.59 -6.41 13.45
C VAL A 126 -6.57 -5.28 13.31
N PRO A 127 -6.16 -4.64 14.42
CA PRO A 127 -5.01 -3.75 14.42
C PRO A 127 -3.71 -4.54 14.36
N VAL A 128 -2.76 -4.09 13.56
CA VAL A 128 -1.45 -4.73 13.38
C VAL A 128 -0.35 -3.69 13.45
N VAL A 129 0.73 -4.00 14.18
CA VAL A 129 2.02 -3.32 14.00
C VAL A 129 2.96 -4.27 13.28
N LEU A 130 3.48 -3.84 12.13
CA LEU A 130 4.46 -4.57 11.34
C LEU A 130 5.79 -3.82 11.35
N THR A 131 6.89 -4.52 11.67
CA THR A 131 8.23 -3.92 11.67
C THR A 131 9.31 -4.81 11.07
N ASN A 132 10.38 -4.19 10.57
CA ASN A 132 11.63 -4.89 10.29
C ASN A 132 12.47 -5.16 11.56
N SER A 133 12.05 -4.66 12.72
CA SER A 133 12.76 -4.80 14.00
C SER A 133 12.02 -5.78 14.93
N TYR A 134 12.18 -5.59 16.24
CA TYR A 134 11.54 -6.35 17.29
C TYR A 134 10.83 -5.40 18.27
N PHE A 135 9.86 -5.92 19.02
CA PHE A 135 9.12 -5.14 20.01
C PHE A 135 9.85 -5.08 21.35
N SER A 136 9.58 -4.02 22.14
CA SER A 136 9.96 -4.00 23.56
C SER A 136 9.08 -4.98 24.35
N PRO A 137 9.54 -5.51 25.51
CA PRO A 137 8.70 -6.35 26.37
C PRO A 137 7.37 -5.67 26.74
N SER A 138 7.41 -4.37 27.06
CA SER A 138 6.21 -3.57 27.35
C SER A 138 5.24 -3.43 26.17
N ALA A 139 5.76 -3.48 24.93
CA ALA A 139 4.93 -3.38 23.73
C ALA A 139 4.29 -4.74 23.42
N LEU A 140 5.02 -5.83 23.66
CA LEU A 140 4.47 -7.20 23.60
C LEU A 140 3.32 -7.37 24.60
N GLU A 141 3.54 -7.01 25.87
CA GLU A 141 2.52 -7.05 26.91
C GLU A 141 1.28 -6.21 26.55
N LEU A 142 1.49 -4.98 26.05
CA LEU A 142 0.37 -4.11 25.67
C LEU A 142 -0.39 -4.66 24.46
N GLY A 143 0.32 -5.19 23.45
CA GLY A 143 -0.31 -5.73 22.24
C GLY A 143 -1.22 -6.92 22.55
N ASP A 144 -0.76 -7.82 23.43
CA ASP A 144 -1.57 -8.94 23.92
C ASP A 144 -2.82 -8.46 24.67
N GLU A 145 -2.67 -7.47 25.56
CA GLU A 145 -3.77 -6.95 26.38
C GLU A 145 -4.87 -6.27 25.55
N ILE A 146 -4.50 -5.51 24.51
CA ILE A 146 -5.48 -4.72 23.72
C ILE A 146 -5.81 -5.35 22.35
N GLY A 147 -5.32 -6.54 22.07
CA GLY A 147 -5.62 -7.29 20.85
C GLY A 147 -4.96 -6.73 19.58
N VAL A 148 -3.76 -6.15 19.68
CA VAL A 148 -2.97 -5.71 18.53
C VAL A 148 -1.99 -6.79 18.13
N GLU A 149 -2.07 -7.25 16.88
CA GLU A 149 -1.11 -8.22 16.36
C GLU A 149 0.25 -7.55 16.13
N LEU A 150 1.31 -8.24 16.56
CA LEU A 150 2.67 -7.74 16.50
C LEU A 150 3.49 -8.60 15.54
N TRP A 151 3.68 -8.11 14.32
CA TRP A 151 4.44 -8.78 13.28
C TRP A 151 5.86 -8.23 13.23
N ASP A 152 6.76 -8.90 13.93
CA ASP A 152 8.17 -8.53 13.99
C ASP A 152 8.95 -9.02 12.76
N ARG A 153 10.28 -8.87 12.80
CA ARG A 153 11.18 -9.35 11.76
C ARG A 153 10.96 -10.82 11.41
N GLU A 154 10.71 -11.70 12.37
CA GLU A 154 10.53 -13.11 12.08
C GLU A 154 9.25 -13.36 11.29
N GLU A 155 8.16 -12.68 11.65
CA GLU A 155 6.91 -12.79 10.90
C GLU A 155 6.97 -12.13 9.53
N LEU A 156 7.66 -10.99 9.41
CA LEU A 156 7.95 -10.39 8.11
C LEU A 156 8.73 -11.38 7.22
N LEU A 157 9.76 -12.05 7.76
CA LEU A 157 10.50 -13.06 7.01
C LEU A 157 9.63 -14.25 6.60
N LYS A 158 8.69 -14.68 7.44
CA LYS A 158 7.71 -15.74 7.08
C LYS A 158 6.78 -15.27 5.97
N LEU A 159 6.28 -14.04 6.03
CA LEU A 159 5.47 -13.42 4.97
C LEU A 159 6.24 -13.35 3.64
N VAL A 160 7.50 -12.91 3.66
CA VAL A 160 8.37 -12.89 2.48
C VAL A 160 8.59 -14.30 1.89
N ARG A 161 8.72 -15.33 2.73
CA ARG A 161 8.88 -16.72 2.26
C ARG A 161 7.60 -17.25 1.61
N ARG A 162 6.42 -16.93 2.14
CA ARG A 162 5.12 -17.35 1.60
C ARG A 162 4.86 -16.74 0.21
N THR A 163 5.18 -15.47 0.05
CA THR A 163 4.94 -14.67 -1.17
C THR A 163 5.95 -14.88 -2.30
N ARG A 164 7.03 -15.65 -2.05
CA ARG A 164 8.06 -15.98 -3.04
C ARG A 164 7.75 -17.21 -3.89
N ARG A 165 6.70 -17.95 -3.56
CA ARG A 165 6.24 -19.12 -4.33
C ARG A 165 5.40 -18.69 -5.52
#